data_AF-A0A0R2V3B8-F1
#
_entry.id   AF-A0A0R2V3B8-F1
#
_cell.length_a   1.000
_cell.length_b   1.000
_cell.length_c   1.000
_cell.angle_alpha   90.00
_cell.angle_beta   90.00
_cell.angle_gamma   90.00
#
_symmetry.space_group_name_H-M   'P 1'
#
loop_
_entity.id
_entity.type
_entity.pdbx_description
1 polymer ?
#
loop_
_entity_poly.entity_id
_entity_poly.type
_entity_poly.pdbx_seq_one_letter_code
_entity_poly.pdbx_strand_id
1 'polypeptide(L)' 'MTPSQIVQHFRENQNGNKTLKTVFRNQFLGKFELEELEGLIISCEKEIAKRSQAEIDARIQWLESQGYTVSK' A
#
# COMPACT_ATOMS: atom_id res chain seq x y z
N MET A 1 -31.75 -22.37 13.94
CA MET A 1 -31.02 -21.55 12.96
C MET A 1 -31.61 -21.85 11.59
N THR A 2 -32.29 -20.90 10.97
CA THR A 2 -32.91 -21.07 9.65
C THR A 2 -31.87 -20.80 8.54
N PRO A 3 -32.08 -21.32 7.33
CA PRO A 3 -31.18 -21.04 6.20
C PRO A 3 -30.93 -19.53 5.98
N SER A 4 -31.96 -18.70 6.18
CA SER A 4 -31.83 -17.24 6.11
C SER A 4 -30.95 -16.67 7.23
N GLN A 5 -31.05 -17.19 8.45
CA GLN A 5 -30.18 -16.80 9.56
C GLN A 5 -28.71 -17.21 9.33
N ILE A 6 -28.47 -18.33 8.67
CA ILE A 6 -27.12 -18.80 8.30
C ILE A 6 -26.51 -17.90 7.22
N VAL A 7 -27.27 -17.58 6.16
CA VAL A 7 -26.83 -16.65 5.10
C VAL A 7 -26.57 -15.27 5.69
N GLN A 8 -27.42 -14.81 6.61
CA GLN A 8 -27.22 -13.54 7.29
C GLN A 8 -25.96 -13.55 8.17
N HIS A 9 -25.71 -14.63 8.91
CA HIS A 9 -24.49 -14.80 9.70
C HIS A 9 -23.22 -14.80 8.82
N PHE A 10 -23.26 -15.44 7.64
CA PHE A 10 -22.16 -15.39 6.68
C PHE A 10 -21.97 -13.99 6.06
N ARG A 11 -23.05 -13.27 5.74
CA ARG A 11 -22.98 -11.89 5.22
C ARG A 11 -22.49 -10.90 6.27
N GLU A 12 -22.92 -11.03 7.50
CA GLU A 12 -22.45 -10.22 8.63
C GLU A 12 -20.98 -10.49 8.93
N ASN A 13 -20.50 -11.73 8.78
CA ASN A 13 -19.07 -12.05 8.88
C ASN A 13 -18.25 -11.59 7.65
N GLN A 14 -18.82 -11.61 6.44
CA GLN A 14 -18.15 -11.06 5.24
C GLN A 14 -18.07 -9.53 5.25
N ASN A 15 -19.11 -8.84 5.73
CA ASN A 15 -19.15 -7.38 5.83
C ASN A 15 -18.54 -6.87 7.15
N GLY A 16 -18.51 -7.70 8.19
CA GLY A 16 -17.93 -7.43 9.52
C GLY A 16 -16.43 -7.71 9.61
N ASN A 17 -15.89 -8.54 8.70
CA ASN A 17 -14.46 -8.52 8.40
C ASN A 17 -14.14 -7.26 7.61
N LYS A 18 -13.96 -6.17 8.37
CA LYS A 18 -13.07 -5.05 8.05
C LYS A 18 -12.07 -5.53 6.99
N THR A 19 -12.11 -4.96 5.78
CA THR A 19 -11.19 -5.35 4.70
C THR A 19 -9.75 -5.42 5.22
N LEU A 20 -8.84 -6.14 4.56
CA LEU A 20 -7.43 -6.19 5.00
C LEU A 20 -6.88 -4.79 5.35
N LYS A 21 -7.28 -3.77 4.57
CA LYS A 21 -6.97 -2.36 4.84
C LYS A 21 -7.49 -1.87 6.19
N THR A 22 -8.75 -2.16 6.51
CA THR A 22 -9.37 -1.75 7.77
C THR A 22 -8.84 -2.55 8.98
N VAL A 23 -8.55 -3.85 8.84
CA VAL A 23 -7.88 -4.63 9.90
C VAL A 23 -6.49 -4.08 10.14
N PHE A 24 -5.71 -3.88 9.07
CA PHE A 24 -4.36 -3.35 9.16
C PHE A 24 -4.35 -1.97 9.82
N ARG A 25 -5.21 -1.05 9.36
CA ARG A 25 -5.32 0.29 9.96
C ARG A 25 -5.62 0.21 11.44
N ASN A 26 -6.60 -0.58 11.86
CA ASN A 26 -7.00 -0.59 13.27
C ASN A 26 -5.97 -1.31 14.17
N GLN A 27 -5.28 -2.34 13.67
CA GLN A 27 -4.31 -3.10 14.45
C GLN A 27 -2.95 -2.41 14.55
N PHE A 28 -2.52 -1.76 13.48
CA PHE A 28 -1.17 -1.18 13.37
C PHE A 28 -1.20 0.35 13.42
N LEU A 29 -2.08 1.02 12.69
CA LEU A 29 -2.08 2.49 12.59
C LEU A 29 -2.92 3.18 13.66
N GLY A 30 -3.92 2.51 14.22
CA GLY A 30 -4.87 3.10 15.18
C GLY A 30 -4.29 3.44 16.56
N LYS A 31 -3.00 3.15 16.79
CA LYS A 31 -2.28 3.44 18.03
C LYS A 31 -1.35 4.65 17.92
N PHE A 32 -1.24 5.23 16.73
CA PHE A 32 -0.37 6.36 16.44
C PHE A 32 -1.14 7.67 16.58
N GLU A 33 -0.45 8.71 17.05
CA GLU A 33 -0.95 10.07 17.04
C GLU A 33 -0.90 10.66 15.62
N LEU A 34 -1.64 11.76 15.40
CA LEU A 34 -1.75 12.39 14.07
C LEU A 34 -0.36 12.76 13.49
N GLU A 35 0.49 13.37 14.30
CA GLU A 35 1.83 13.82 13.91
C GLU A 35 2.72 12.63 13.47
N GLU A 36 2.58 11.48 14.12
CA GLU A 36 3.32 10.27 13.77
C GLU A 36 2.80 9.65 12.46
N LEU A 37 1.48 9.68 12.24
CA LEU A 37 0.87 9.25 10.98
C LEU A 37 1.32 10.13 9.81
N GLU A 38 1.41 11.44 10.02
CA GLU A 38 1.95 12.39 9.02
C GLU A 38 3.42 12.09 8.72
N GLY A 39 4.23 11.82 9.75
CA GLY A 39 5.62 11.38 9.58
C GLY A 39 5.76 10.07 8.78
N LEU A 40 4.85 9.11 9.00
CA LEU A 40 4.78 7.87 8.23
C LEU A 40 4.43 8.12 6.76
N ILE A 41 3.51 9.05 6.47
CA ILE A 41 3.16 9.44 5.09
C ILE A 41 4.40 9.98 4.38
N ILE A 42 5.10 10.96 4.97
CA ILE A 42 6.32 11.54 4.39
C ILE A 42 7.39 10.48 4.15
N SER A 43 7.55 9.53 5.09
CA SER A 43 8.52 8.45 4.95
C SER A 43 8.16 7.50 3.81
N CYS A 44 6.88 7.16 3.65
CA CYS A 44 6.38 6.37 2.53
C CYS A 44 6.64 7.07 1.18
N GLU A 45 6.35 8.37 1.10
CA GLU A 45 6.56 9.16 -0.12
C GLU A 45 8.03 9.20 -0.54
N LYS A 46 8.95 9.40 0.42
CA LYS A 46 10.40 9.38 0.17
C LYS A 46 10.87 8.03 -0.36
N GLU A 47 10.40 6.94 0.23
CA GLU A 47 10.78 5.59 -0.22
C GLU A 47 10.22 5.28 -1.62
N ILE A 48 8.98 5.69 -1.92
CA ILE A 48 8.38 5.56 -3.26
C ILE A 48 9.22 6.33 -4.28
N ALA A 49 9.57 7.59 -4.00
CA ALA A 49 10.39 8.41 -4.88
C ALA A 49 11.77 7.78 -5.14
N LYS A 50 12.42 7.28 -4.09
CA LYS A 50 13.70 6.56 -4.18
C LYS A 50 13.60 5.34 -5.08
N ARG A 51 12.56 4.51 -4.91
CA ARG A 51 12.35 3.31 -5.76
C ARG A 51 12.05 3.68 -7.20
N SER A 52 11.25 4.72 -7.42
CA SER A 52 10.98 5.24 -8.76
C SER A 52 12.25 5.71 -9.46
N GLN A 53 13.14 6.41 -8.75
CA GLN A 53 14.41 6.83 -9.31
C GLN A 53 15.32 5.64 -9.64
N ALA A 54 15.41 4.65 -8.74
CA ALA A 54 16.18 3.44 -9.01
C ALA A 54 15.70 2.68 -10.25
N GLU A 55 14.39 2.63 -10.48
CA GLU A 55 13.79 2.04 -11.69
C GLU A 55 14.14 2.86 -12.95
N ILE A 56 14.11 4.19 -12.87
CA ILE A 56 14.55 5.07 -13.97
C ILE A 56 16.01 4.82 -14.29
N ASP A 57 16.88 4.79 -13.27
CA ASP A 57 18.31 4.59 -13.44
C ASP A 57 18.62 3.22 -14.07
N ALA A 58 17.91 2.16 -13.64
CA ALA A 58 18.02 0.84 -14.24
C ALA A 58 17.64 0.84 -15.74
N ARG A 59 16.59 1.58 -16.11
CA ARG A 59 16.17 1.72 -17.51
C ARG A 59 17.14 2.55 -18.33
N ILE A 60 17.70 3.61 -17.76
CA ILE A 60 18.74 4.42 -18.40
C ILE A 60 19.97 3.54 -18.68
N GLN A 61 20.45 2.82 -17.67
CA GLN A 61 21.58 1.90 -17.82
C GLN A 61 21.32 0.84 -18.91
N TRP A 62 20.09 0.30 -18.96
CA TRP A 62 19.71 -0.62 -20.01
C TRP A 62 19.78 0.04 -21.40
N LEU A 63 19.22 1.24 -21.58
CA LEU A 63 19.28 1.98 -22.85
C LEU A 63 20.71 2.32 -23.27
N GLU A 64 21.54 2.77 -22.33
CA GLU A 64 22.95 3.06 -22.56
C GLU A 64 23.73 1.81 -22.97
N SER A 65 23.43 0.64 -22.38
CA SER A 65 24.02 -0.64 -22.79
C SER A 65 23.69 -1.03 -24.24
N GLN A 66 22.58 -0.52 -24.79
CA GLN A 66 22.17 -0.72 -26.18
C GLN A 66 22.71 0.38 -27.11
N GLY A 67 23.50 1.33 -26.60
CA GLY A 67 24.11 2.42 -27.37
C GLY A 67 23.24 3.66 -27.55
N TYR A 68 22.10 3.76 -26.85
CA TYR A 68 21.29 4.98 -26.83
C TYR A 68 21.85 5.99 -25.83
N THR A 69 21.81 7.28 -26.19
CA THR A 69 22.11 8.37 -25.25
C THR A 69 20.82 8.90 -24.66
N VAL A 70 20.70 8.88 -23.33
CA VAL A 70 19.53 9.43 -22.63
C VAL A 70 19.87 10.80 -22.07
N SER A 71 19.07 11.82 -22.41
CA SER A 71 19.14 13.15 -21.80
C SER A 71 17.95 13.36 -20.86
N LYS A 72 18.19 14.10 -19.78
CA LYS A 72 17.17 14.58 -18.86
C LYS A 72 16.34 15.71 -19.47
#